data_AF-W0RKY0-F1
#
_entry.id   AF-W0RKY0-F1
#
_cell.length_a   1.000
_cell.length_b   1.000
_cell.length_c   1.000
_cell.angle_alpha   90.00
_cell.angle_beta   90.00
_cell.angle_gamma   90.00
#
_symmetry.space_group_name_H-M   'P 1'
#
loop_
_entity.id
_entity.type
_entity.pdbx_description
1 polymer ?
#
loop_
_entity_poly.entity_id
_entity_poly.type
_entity_poly.pdbx_seq_one_letter_code
_entity_poly.pdbx_strand_id
1 'polypeptide(L)'
;MMAYDSRSTPEPRPLGDETAAALRDAVLRLWNHPEDGDDALHDAVARTIDEARQRSLRAEDLIVAFKDLLSRLPELNAPERRLEAVRFRERLITLCIKAYYA
;
A
#
# COMPACT_ATOMS: atom_id res chain seq x y z
N MET A 1 14.34 37.24 -12.78
CA MET A 1 13.26 36.25 -12.60
C MET A 1 13.94 34.93 -12.29
N MET A 2 14.02 34.56 -11.01
CA MET A 2 14.73 33.34 -10.59
C MET A 2 13.90 32.12 -10.93
N ALA A 3 14.51 31.18 -11.65
CA ALA A 3 13.92 29.92 -12.04
C ALA A 3 13.55 29.11 -10.79
N TYR A 4 12.37 28.51 -10.84
CA TYR A 4 11.81 27.67 -9.79
C TYR A 4 12.79 26.52 -9.53
N ASP A 5 13.36 26.48 -8.33
CA ASP A 5 14.08 25.31 -7.83
C ASP A 5 13.04 24.20 -7.71
N SER A 6 12.97 23.35 -8.73
CA SER A 6 12.22 22.10 -8.71
C SER A 6 12.83 21.26 -7.60
N ARG A 7 12.33 21.47 -6.38
CA ARG A 7 12.55 20.58 -5.24
C ARG A 7 12.35 19.18 -5.78
N SER A 8 13.45 18.44 -5.91
CA SER A 8 13.43 17.01 -6.15
C SER A 8 12.47 16.44 -5.12
N THR A 9 11.23 16.15 -5.51
CA THR A 9 10.36 15.28 -4.75
C THR A 9 11.18 14.01 -4.60
N PRO A 10 11.62 13.63 -3.38
CA PRO A 10 12.27 12.36 -3.20
C PRO A 10 11.30 11.34 -3.78
N GLU A 11 11.68 10.67 -4.86
CA GLU A 11 10.86 9.58 -5.36
C GLU A 11 10.63 8.65 -4.17
N PRO A 12 9.37 8.28 -3.88
CA PRO A 12 9.06 7.42 -2.75
C PRO A 12 10.00 6.22 -2.81
N ARG A 13 10.86 6.07 -1.79
CA ARG A 13 11.85 4.99 -1.79
C ARG A 13 11.06 3.68 -1.89
N PRO A 14 11.26 2.87 -2.95
CA PRO A 14 10.38 1.75 -3.21
C PRO A 14 10.48 0.74 -2.07
N LEU A 15 9.34 0.13 -1.74
CA LEU A 15 9.32 -1.09 -0.93
C LEU A 15 10.21 -2.15 -1.59
N GLY A 16 10.90 -2.97 -0.81
CA GLY A 16 11.62 -4.13 -1.33
C GLY A 16 10.69 -5.01 -2.17
N ASP A 17 11.21 -5.56 -3.27
CA ASP A 17 10.41 -6.33 -4.22
C ASP A 17 9.69 -7.52 -3.55
N GLU A 18 10.36 -8.16 -2.58
CA GLU A 18 9.80 -9.26 -1.78
C GLU A 18 8.61 -8.80 -0.92
N THR A 19 8.76 -7.69 -0.21
CA THR A 19 7.69 -7.12 0.63
C THR A 19 6.53 -6.62 -0.22
N ALA A 20 6.81 -5.98 -1.35
CA ALA A 20 5.79 -5.55 -2.30
C ALA A 20 5.04 -6.75 -2.90
N ALA A 21 5.72 -7.86 -3.20
CA ALA A 21 5.09 -9.09 -3.68
C ALA A 21 4.22 -9.75 -2.59
N ALA A 22 4.74 -9.90 -1.36
CA ALA A 22 3.99 -10.47 -0.25
C ALA A 22 2.73 -9.66 0.08
N LEU A 23 2.84 -8.33 0.04
CA LEU A 23 1.70 -7.44 0.25
C LEU A 23 0.68 -7.54 -0.88
N ARG A 24 1.13 -7.62 -2.13
CA ARG A 24 0.25 -7.82 -3.29
C ARG A 24 -0.56 -9.11 -3.16
N ASP A 25 0.12 -10.21 -2.82
CA ASP A 25 -0.52 -11.51 -2.67
C ASP A 25 -1.55 -11.51 -1.54
N ALA A 26 -1.23 -10.89 -0.41
CA ALA A 26 -2.15 -10.79 0.71
C ALA A 26 -3.40 -9.94 0.37
N VAL A 27 -3.20 -8.83 -0.34
CA VAL A 27 -4.30 -7.98 -0.83
C VAL A 27 -5.23 -8.75 -1.77
N LEU A 28 -4.65 -9.50 -2.72
CA LEU A 28 -5.45 -10.30 -3.67
C LEU A 28 -6.15 -11.48 -3.01
N ARG A 29 -5.53 -12.12 -2.02
CA ARG A 29 -6.19 -13.15 -1.22
C ARG A 29 -7.39 -12.59 -0.48
N LEU A 30 -7.25 -11.46 0.22
CA LEU A 30 -8.38 -10.84 0.91
C LEU A 30 -9.48 -10.37 -0.06
N TRP A 31 -9.11 -9.90 -1.25
CA TRP A 31 -10.08 -9.48 -2.27
C TRP A 31 -10.92 -10.64 -2.82
N ASN A 32 -10.29 -11.80 -3.02
CA ASN A 32 -10.94 -13.00 -3.56
C ASN A 32 -11.62 -13.85 -2.49
N HIS A 33 -11.04 -13.90 -1.29
CA HIS A 33 -11.46 -14.73 -0.15
C HIS A 33 -11.48 -13.88 1.14
N PRO A 34 -12.53 -13.07 1.35
CA PRO A 34 -12.62 -12.17 2.50
C PRO A 34 -12.59 -12.88 3.86
N GLU A 35 -12.99 -14.14 3.91
CA GLU A 35 -13.03 -14.98 5.12
C GLU A 35 -11.66 -15.51 5.56
N ASP A 36 -10.70 -15.62 4.63
CA ASP A 36 -9.38 -16.24 4.88
C ASP A 36 -8.22 -15.23 4.87
N GLY A 37 -8.50 -13.98 4.52
CA GLY A 37 -7.46 -13.02 4.11
C GLY A 37 -6.98 -12.01 5.17
N ASP A 38 -7.63 -11.93 6.35
CA ASP A 38 -7.38 -10.83 7.30
C ASP A 38 -6.03 -10.99 8.03
N ASP A 39 -5.69 -12.21 8.46
CA ASP A 39 -4.42 -12.50 9.14
C ASP A 39 -3.21 -12.35 8.20
N ALA A 40 -3.31 -12.87 6.97
CA ALA A 40 -2.24 -12.77 5.98
C ALA A 40 -1.97 -11.31 5.56
N LEU A 41 -3.02 -10.49 5.48
CA LEU A 41 -2.89 -9.06 5.24
C LEU A 41 -2.23 -8.37 6.42
N HIS A 42 -2.65 -8.67 7.65
CA HIS A 42 -2.07 -8.07 8.85
C HIS A 42 -0.55 -8.33 8.92
N ASP A 43 -0.11 -9.57 8.68
CA ASP A 43 1.31 -9.93 8.66
C ASP A 43 2.10 -9.27 7.53
N ALA A 44 1.49 -9.13 6.35
CA ALA A 44 2.12 -8.43 5.23
C ALA A 44 2.26 -6.92 5.49
N VAL A 45 1.23 -6.30 6.08
CA VAL A 45 1.23 -4.89 6.47
C VAL A 45 2.25 -4.64 7.58
N ALA A 46 2.32 -5.50 8.59
CA ALA A 46 3.31 -5.41 9.66
C ALA A 46 4.74 -5.46 9.12
N ARG A 47 5.05 -6.43 8.25
CA ARG A 47 6.37 -6.53 7.58
C ARG A 47 6.70 -5.29 6.75
N THR A 48 5.70 -4.75 6.05
CA THR A 48 5.86 -3.52 5.26
C THR A 48 6.20 -2.32 6.14
N ILE A 49 5.54 -2.20 7.29
CA ILE A 49 5.79 -1.12 8.27
C ILE A 49 7.16 -1.28 8.92
N ASP A 50 7.55 -2.50 9.28
CA ASP A 50 8.87 -2.77 9.85
C ASP A 50 9.99 -2.42 8.87
N GLU A 51 9.85 -2.80 7.60
CA GLU A 51 10.79 -2.39 6.56
C GLU A 51 10.80 -0.86 6.39
N ALA A 52 9.64 -0.22 6.39
CA ALA A 52 9.54 1.22 6.27
C ALA A 52 10.24 1.94 7.43
N ARG A 53 10.05 1.46 8.67
CA ARG A 53 10.73 1.97 9.87
C ARG A 53 12.24 1.77 9.76
N GLN A 54 12.71 0.58 9.36
CA GLN A 54 14.15 0.30 9.16
C GLN A 54 14.78 1.19 8.09
N ARG A 55 14.04 1.51 7.03
CA ARG A 55 14.48 2.40 5.95
C ARG A 55 14.28 3.88 6.25
N SER A 56 13.77 4.23 7.44
CA SER A 56 13.40 5.60 7.83
C SER A 56 12.47 6.27 6.81
N LEU A 57 11.54 5.49 6.24
CA LEU A 57 10.46 6.01 5.41
C LEU A 57 9.45 6.74 6.28
N ARG A 58 8.93 7.85 5.79
CA ARG A 58 7.83 8.54 6.47
C ARG A 58 6.52 7.79 6.23
N ALA A 59 5.55 8.00 7.12
CA ALA A 59 4.20 7.45 6.97
C ALA A 59 3.58 7.83 5.62
N GLU A 60 3.80 9.08 5.20
CA GLU A 60 3.26 9.60 3.94
C GLU A 60 3.86 8.87 2.73
N ASP A 61 5.17 8.59 2.75
CA ASP A 61 5.86 7.86 1.68
C ASP A 61 5.36 6.42 1.59
N LEU A 62 5.13 5.78 2.74
CA LEU A 62 4.56 4.43 2.82
C LEU A 62 3.14 4.39 2.23
N ILE A 63 2.28 5.36 2.57
CA ILE A 63 0.91 5.44 2.04
C ILE A 63 0.93 5.64 0.52
N VAL A 64 1.85 6.46 0.00
CA VAL A 64 2.02 6.66 -1.45
C VAL A 64 2.44 5.36 -2.13
N ALA A 65 3.45 4.66 -1.60
CA ALA A 65 3.90 3.37 -2.13
C ALA A 65 2.78 2.32 -2.10
N PHE A 66 2.01 2.28 -1.02
CA PHE A 66 0.87 1.38 -0.86
C PHE A 66 -0.24 1.68 -1.89
N LYS A 67 -0.59 2.95 -2.09
CA LYS A 67 -1.56 3.37 -3.10
C LYS A 67 -1.10 3.04 -4.52
N ASP A 68 0.18 3.27 -4.82
CA ASP A 68 0.75 2.93 -6.12
C ASP A 68 0.66 1.42 -6.39
N LEU A 69 1.00 0.59 -5.40
CA LEU A 69 0.82 -0.87 -5.47
C LEU A 69 -0.64 -1.24 -5.77
N LEU A 70 -1.61 -0.69 -5.03
CA LEU A 70 -3.03 -0.97 -5.24
C LEU A 70 -3.56 -0.48 -6.59
N SER A 71 -2.96 0.58 -7.15
CA SER A 71 -3.34 1.12 -8.45
C SER A 71 -2.88 0.24 -9.61
N ARG A 72 -1.80 -0.52 -9.41
CA ARG A 72 -1.23 -1.48 -10.39
C ARG A 72 -1.95 -2.83 -10.39
N LEU A 73 -2.85 -3.09 -9.45
CA LEU A 73 -3.63 -4.32 -9.38
C LEU A 73 -4.82 -4.29 -10.35
N PRO A 74 -4.83 -5.11 -11.44
CA PRO A 74 -5.92 -5.11 -12.41
C PRO A 74 -7.26 -5.53 -11.80
N GLU A 75 -7.25 -6.44 -10.82
CA GLU A 75 -8.44 -6.94 -10.12
C GLU A 75 -9.20 -5.82 -9.40
N LEU A 76 -8.48 -4.81 -8.91
CA LEU A 76 -9.04 -3.64 -8.23
C LEU A 76 -9.39 -2.50 -9.20
N ASN A 77 -9.08 -2.64 -10.48
CA ASN A 77 -9.41 -1.67 -11.53
C ASN A 77 -10.54 -2.16 -12.44
N ALA A 78 -11.02 -3.39 -12.25
CA ALA A 78 -12.12 -3.98 -13.01
C ALA A 78 -13.38 -3.10 -12.91
N PRO A 79 -13.96 -2.63 -14.04
CA PRO A 79 -15.09 -1.72 -14.03
C PRO A 79 -16.34 -2.33 -13.36
N GLU A 80 -16.50 -3.65 -13.43
CA GLU A 80 -17.64 -4.40 -12.90
C GLU A 80 -17.75 -4.30 -11.37
N ARG A 81 -16.61 -4.18 -10.68
CA ARG A 81 -16.51 -4.14 -9.21
C ARG A 81 -15.95 -2.83 -8.70
N ARG A 82 -16.03 -1.75 -9.49
CA ARG A 82 -15.37 -0.46 -9.19
C ARG A 82 -15.75 0.10 -7.81
N LEU A 83 -17.03 0.07 -7.44
CA LEU A 83 -17.48 0.61 -6.14
C LEU A 83 -16.95 -0.23 -4.96
N GLU A 84 -16.97 -1.56 -5.10
CA GLU A 84 -16.40 -2.47 -4.11
C GLU A 84 -14.89 -2.25 -3.98
N ALA A 85 -14.18 -2.08 -5.10
CA ALA A 85 -12.74 -1.85 -5.12
C ALA A 85 -12.37 -0.51 -4.47
N VAL A 86 -13.16 0.55 -4.67
CA VAL A 86 -12.95 1.84 -3.97
C VAL A 86 -13.07 1.66 -2.46
N ARG A 87 -14.16 1.05 -1.98
CA ARG A 87 -14.38 0.81 -0.54
C ARG A 87 -13.29 -0.09 0.05
N PHE A 88 -12.87 -1.09 -0.70
CA PHE A 88 -11.79 -2.00 -0.30
C PHE A 88 -10.46 -1.26 -0.16
N ARG A 89 -10.09 -0.43 -1.14
CA ARG A 89 -8.89 0.42 -1.09
C ARG A 89 -8.92 1.37 0.12
N GLU A 90 -10.04 2.03 0.37
CA GLU A 90 -10.21 2.93 1.53
C GLU A 90 -10.03 2.20 2.86
N ARG A 91 -10.60 0.99 2.99
CA ARG A 91 -10.42 0.13 4.17
C ARG A 91 -8.94 -0.25 4.35
N LEU A 92 -8.26 -0.68 3.30
CA LEU A 92 -6.85 -1.07 3.36
C LEU A 92 -5.94 0.10 3.74
N ILE A 93 -6.16 1.29 3.15
CA ILE A 93 -5.40 2.50 3.49
C ILE A 93 -5.61 2.85 4.96
N THR A 94 -6.84 2.79 5.45
CA THR A 94 -7.16 3.06 6.85
C THR A 94 -6.45 2.08 7.79
N LEU A 95 -6.43 0.78 7.45
CA LEU A 95 -5.69 -0.23 8.20
C LEU A 95 -4.18 0.05 8.21
N CYS A 96 -3.59 0.36 7.06
CA CYS A 96 -2.18 0.70 6.95
C CYS A 96 -1.81 1.92 7.81
N ILE A 97 -2.65 2.97 7.82
CA ILE A 97 -2.45 4.15 8.67
C ILE A 97 -2.49 3.76 10.14
N LYS A 98 -3.52 3.03 10.57
CA LYS A 98 -3.67 2.59 11.97
C LYS A 98 -2.48 1.75 12.42
N ALA A 99 -2.05 0.81 11.60
CA ALA A 99 -0.92 -0.06 11.91
C ALA A 99 0.41 0.69 11.99
N TYR A 100 0.61 1.73 11.16
CA TYR A 100 1.85 2.51 11.19
C TYR A 100 2.01 3.35 12.48
N TYR A 101 0.91 3.93 12.97
CA TYR A 101 0.87 4.79 14.16
C TYR A 101 0.55 4.04 15.47
N ALA A 102 0.37 2.73 15.41
CA ALA A 102 0.31 1.86 16.58
C ALA A 102 1.72 1.66 17.17
#